data_AF-A0A6J4QA58-F1
#
_entry.id   AF-A0A6J4QA58-F1
#
_cell.length_a   1.000
_cell.length_b   1.000
_cell.length_c   1.000
_cell.angle_alpha   90.00
_cell.angle_beta   90.00
_cell.angle_gamma   90.00
#
_symmetry.space_group_name_H-M   'P 1'
#
loop_
_entity.id
_entity.type
_entity.pdbx_description
1 polymer ?
#
loop_
_entity_poly.entity_id
_entity_poly.type
_entity_poly.pdbx_seq_one_letter_code
_entity_poly.pdbx_strand_id
1 'polypeptide(L)'
;MHHDISLITTLAAAFGLALILGFAAARLKLPALVGYLLAGIAIGPATPGFVADAQMASQLAEIGVMLLMFGVGLHFSIDDLMAVRKIALPGAVVQMLVATALGAGVATLW
;
A
#
# COMPACT_ATOMS: atom_id res chain seq x y z
N MET A 1 24.94 -13.27 -5.46
CA MET A 1 24.45 -14.57 -5.98
C MET A 1 23.14 -15.01 -5.31
N HIS A 2 23.08 -15.33 -4.01
CA HIS A 2 21.80 -15.74 -3.36
C HIS A 2 20.79 -14.59 -3.15
N HIS A 3 21.26 -13.38 -2.84
CA HIS A 3 20.38 -12.20 -2.66
C HIS A 3 19.72 -11.74 -3.96
N ASP A 4 20.43 -11.84 -5.09
CA ASP A 4 19.92 -11.40 -6.40
C ASP A 4 18.74 -12.27 -6.87
N ILE A 5 18.82 -13.59 -6.59
CA ILE A 5 17.76 -14.55 -6.92
C ILE A 5 16.54 -14.33 -6.03
N SER A 6 16.74 -14.04 -4.74
CA SER A 6 15.65 -13.74 -3.79
C SER A 6 14.87 -12.48 -4.23
N LEU A 7 15.57 -11.44 -4.69
CA LEU A 7 14.94 -10.22 -5.20
C LEU A 7 14.05 -10.53 -6.41
N ILE A 8 14.62 -11.17 -7.43
CA ILE A 8 13.92 -11.42 -8.69
C ILE A 8 12.71 -12.33 -8.45
N THR A 9 12.86 -13.38 -7.65
CA THR A 9 11.76 -14.30 -7.34
C THR A 9 10.66 -13.63 -6.52
N THR A 10 11.02 -12.83 -5.51
CA THR A 10 10.05 -12.05 -4.73
C THR A 10 9.27 -11.08 -5.62
N LEU A 11 9.97 -10.33 -6.48
CA LEU A 11 9.34 -9.35 -7.36
C LEU A 11 8.47 -10.01 -8.43
N ALA A 12 8.95 -11.09 -9.04
CA ALA A 12 8.22 -11.85 -10.04
C ALA A 12 6.94 -12.49 -9.46
N ALA A 13 7.04 -13.09 -8.27
CA ALA A 13 5.89 -13.66 -7.59
C ALA A 13 4.89 -12.58 -7.16
N ALA A 14 5.36 -11.49 -6.53
CA ALA A 14 4.52 -10.40 -6.08
C ALA A 14 3.78 -9.72 -7.25
N PHE A 15 4.49 -9.30 -8.30
CA PHE A 15 3.85 -8.66 -9.45
C PHE A 15 3.02 -9.63 -10.29
N GLY A 16 3.49 -10.87 -10.47
CA GLY A 16 2.74 -11.90 -11.20
C GLY A 16 1.40 -12.21 -10.54
N LEU A 17 1.40 -12.49 -9.23
CA LEU A 17 0.17 -12.76 -8.49
C LEU A 17 -0.70 -11.51 -8.34
N ALA A 18 -0.12 -10.34 -8.09
CA ALA A 18 -0.87 -9.09 -8.03
C ALA A 18 -1.58 -8.80 -9.36
N LEU A 19 -0.95 -9.08 -10.50
CA LEU A 19 -1.59 -8.94 -11.82
C LEU A 19 -2.75 -9.92 -11.99
N ILE A 20 -2.54 -11.20 -11.71
CA ILE A 20 -3.57 -12.25 -11.86
C ILE A 20 -4.76 -11.97 -10.94
N LEU A 21 -4.51 -11.76 -9.65
CA LEU A 21 -5.55 -11.56 -8.65
C LEU A 21 -6.19 -10.17 -8.74
N GLY A 22 -5.41 -9.14 -9.08
CA GLY A 22 -5.92 -7.79 -9.35
C GLY A 22 -6.85 -7.77 -10.56
N PHE A 23 -6.48 -8.48 -11.64
CA PHE A 23 -7.34 -8.64 -12.81
C PHE A 23 -8.61 -9.44 -12.48
N ALA A 24 -8.50 -10.50 -11.69
CA ALA A 24 -9.66 -11.26 -11.22
C ALA A 24 -10.61 -10.40 -10.36
N ALA A 25 -10.06 -9.61 -9.42
CA ALA A 25 -10.82 -8.66 -8.61
C ALA A 25 -11.55 -7.62 -9.49
N ALA A 26 -10.85 -7.05 -10.48
CA ALA A 26 -11.44 -6.11 -11.43
C ALA A 26 -12.57 -6.74 -12.25
N ARG A 27 -12.41 -8.00 -12.69
CA ARG A 27 -13.48 -8.77 -13.38
C ARG A 27 -14.71 -8.99 -12.50
N LEU A 28 -14.52 -9.14 -11.20
CA LEU A 28 -15.59 -9.24 -10.20
C LEU A 28 -16.16 -7.87 -9.79
N LYS A 29 -15.73 -6.77 -10.42
CA LYS A 29 -16.10 -5.38 -10.09
C LYS A 29 -15.66 -4.93 -8.69
N LEU A 30 -14.62 -5.57 -8.16
CA LEU A 30 -13.96 -5.14 -6.92
C LEU A 30 -12.78 -4.23 -7.26
N PRO A 31 -12.36 -3.34 -6.34
CA PRO A 31 -11.11 -2.60 -6.49
C PRO A 31 -9.93 -3.55 -6.66
N ALA A 32 -9.04 -3.27 -7.63
CA ALA A 32 -7.86 -4.10 -7.89
C ALA A 32 -6.95 -4.27 -6.66
N LEU A 33 -6.95 -3.28 -5.76
CA LEU A 33 -6.23 -3.30 -4.49
C LEU A 33 -6.58 -4.52 -3.62
N VAL A 34 -7.83 -5.01 -3.68
CA VAL A 34 -8.23 -6.23 -2.98
C VAL A 34 -7.41 -7.43 -3.50
N GLY A 35 -7.24 -7.54 -4.82
CA GLY A 35 -6.42 -8.58 -5.44
C GLY A 35 -4.94 -8.46 -5.08
N TYR A 36 -4.40 -7.24 -4.97
CA TYR A 36 -3.01 -7.01 -4.55
C TYR A 36 -2.77 -7.45 -3.10
N LEU A 37 -3.72 -7.18 -2.21
CA LEU A 37 -3.67 -7.64 -0.82
C LEU A 37 -3.72 -9.17 -0.73
N LEU A 38 -4.61 -9.81 -1.50
CA LEU A 38 -4.69 -11.27 -1.57
C LEU A 38 -3.39 -11.89 -2.11
N ALA A 39 -2.75 -11.26 -3.09
CA ALA A 39 -1.45 -11.69 -3.59
C ALA A 39 -0.38 -11.65 -2.48
N GLY A 40 -0.33 -10.57 -1.69
CA GLY A 40 0.58 -10.45 -0.56
C GLY A 40 0.33 -11.52 0.52
N ILE A 41 -0.94 -11.84 0.82
CA ILE A 41 -1.29 -12.92 1.75
C ILE A 41 -0.83 -14.29 1.20
N ALA A 42 -0.98 -14.51 -0.11
CA ALA A 42 -0.65 -15.77 -0.77
C ALA A 42 0.85 -16.09 -0.85
N ILE A 43 1.72 -15.08 -0.75
CA ILE A 43 3.19 -15.24 -0.69
C ILE A 43 3.78 -14.84 0.67
N GLY A 44 2.90 -14.59 1.64
CA GLY A 44 3.28 -14.24 3.00
C GLY A 44 3.60 -15.48 3.85
N PRO A 45 4.16 -15.30 5.05
CA PRO A 45 4.56 -16.42 5.92
C PRO A 45 3.39 -17.26 6.44
N ALA A 46 2.16 -16.75 6.34
CA ALA A 46 0.94 -17.43 6.79
C ALA A 46 0.40 -18.45 5.78
N THR A 47 0.94 -18.50 4.56
CA THR A 47 0.50 -19.43 3.52
C THR A 47 1.59 -20.48 3.24
N PRO A 48 1.24 -21.77 3.17
CA PRO A 48 2.21 -22.82 2.86
C PRO A 48 2.68 -22.70 1.42
N GLY A 49 4.00 -22.70 1.20
CA GLY A 49 4.59 -22.63 -0.15
C GLY A 49 5.76 -21.66 -0.22
N PHE A 50 5.86 -20.95 -1.35
CA PHE A 50 6.87 -19.90 -1.54
C PHE A 50 6.56 -18.70 -0.65
N VAL A 51 7.52 -18.35 0.21
CA VAL A 51 7.44 -17.18 1.09
C VAL A 51 8.40 -16.13 0.57
N ALA A 52 7.85 -14.97 0.23
CA ALA A 52 8.63 -13.81 -0.17
C ALA A 52 9.43 -13.24 1.01
N ASP A 53 10.59 -12.64 0.73
CA ASP A 53 11.37 -11.95 1.74
C ASP A 53 10.64 -10.66 2.16
N ALA A 54 10.05 -10.67 3.36
CA ALA A 54 9.27 -9.56 3.88
C ALA A 54 10.10 -8.29 4.09
N GLN A 55 11.39 -8.42 4.43
CA GLN A 55 12.26 -7.27 4.64
C GLN A 55 12.59 -6.59 3.32
N MET A 56 12.92 -7.39 2.29
CA MET A 56 13.10 -6.85 0.94
C MET A 56 11.80 -6.26 0.38
N ALA A 57 10.67 -6.93 0.57
CA ALA A 57 9.37 -6.41 0.14
C ALA A 57 9.02 -5.07 0.82
N SER A 58 9.32 -4.90 2.11
CA SER A 58 9.13 -3.64 2.84
C SER A 58 9.99 -2.51 2.26
N GLN A 59 11.27 -2.77 2.01
CA GLN A 59 12.17 -1.78 1.40
C GLN A 59 11.71 -1.36 0.01
N LEU A 60 11.25 -2.31 -0.81
CA LEU A 60 10.70 -2.02 -2.13
C LEU A 60 9.38 -1.24 -2.04
N ALA A 61 8.52 -1.56 -1.07
CA ALA A 61 7.28 -0.85 -0.83
C ALA A 61 7.54 0.61 -0.41
N GLU A 62 8.56 0.87 0.42
CA GLU A 62 8.97 2.22 0.78
C GLU A 62 9.39 3.04 -0.45
N ILE A 63 10.19 2.45 -1.35
CA ILE A 63 10.56 3.09 -2.61
C ILE A 63 9.32 3.36 -3.47
N GLY A 64 8.41 2.39 -3.58
CA GLY A 64 7.15 2.55 -4.32
C GLY A 64 6.28 3.67 -3.78
N VAL A 65 6.13 3.76 -2.45
CA VAL A 65 5.38 4.83 -1.79
C VAL A 65 6.07 6.19 -1.98
N MET A 66 7.40 6.25 -1.89
CA MET A 66 8.15 7.48 -2.17
C MET A 66 7.91 7.97 -3.62
N LEU A 67 8.01 7.06 -4.60
CA LEU A 67 7.74 7.39 -6.01
C LEU A 67 6.28 7.84 -6.22
N LEU A 68 5.32 7.18 -5.56
CA LEU A 68 3.91 7.54 -5.60
C LEU A 68 3.69 8.95 -5.01
N MET A 69 4.21 9.22 -3.82
CA MET A 69 4.07 10.51 -3.14
C MET A 69 4.80 11.62 -3.89
N PHE A 70 5.94 11.32 -4.51
CA PHE A 70 6.62 12.24 -5.41
C PHE A 70 5.75 12.57 -6.63
N GLY A 71 5.18 11.56 -7.29
CA GLY A 71 4.27 11.76 -8.41
C GLY A 71 3.02 12.58 -8.05
N VAL A 72 2.41 12.29 -6.90
CA VAL A 72 1.32 13.10 -6.34
C VAL A 72 1.78 14.55 -6.11
N GLY A 73 2.98 14.73 -5.57
CA GLY A 73 3.59 16.05 -5.36
C GLY A 73 3.80 16.85 -6.65
N LEU A 74 4.18 16.21 -7.75
CA LEU A 74 4.34 16.87 -9.06
C LEU A 74 3.01 17.40 -9.62
N HIS A 75 1.90 16.73 -9.31
CA HIS A 75 0.56 17.14 -9.72
C HIS A 75 -0.12 18.07 -8.69
N PHE A 76 0.56 18.38 -7.58
CA PHE A 76 0.01 19.17 -6.48
C PHE A 76 0.20 20.68 -6.72
N SER A 77 -0.91 21.42 -6.79
CA SER A 77 -0.91 22.88 -6.85
C SER A 77 -1.03 23.47 -5.44
N ILE A 78 -0.02 24.23 -5.02
CA ILE A 78 -0.05 24.97 -3.76
C ILE A 78 -1.15 26.04 -3.78
N ASP A 79 -1.39 26.65 -4.93
CA ASP A 79 -2.41 27.68 -5.09
C ASP A 79 -3.82 27.08 -4.92
N ASP A 80 -4.06 25.89 -5.44
CA ASP A 80 -5.33 25.17 -5.28
C ASP A 80 -5.58 24.82 -3.81
N LEU A 81 -4.53 24.36 -3.10
CA LEU A 81 -4.61 24.13 -1.67
C LEU A 81 -4.92 25.43 -0.90
N MET A 82 -4.27 26.53 -1.28
CA MET A 82 -4.45 27.82 -0.61
C MET A 82 -5.89 28.34 -0.78
N ALA A 83 -6.52 28.08 -1.93
CA ALA A 83 -7.91 28.44 -2.20
C ALA A 83 -8.89 27.73 -1.26
N VAL A 84 -8.65 26.46 -0.91
CA VAL A 84 -9.51 25.67 -0.02
C VAL A 84 -8.96 25.50 1.40
N ARG A 85 -7.90 26.23 1.78
CA ARG A 85 -7.13 26.02 3.02
C ARG A 85 -7.98 25.98 4.30
N LYS A 86 -9.05 26.80 4.36
CA LYS A 86 -9.92 26.91 5.54
C LYS A 86 -10.75 25.64 5.79
N ILE A 87 -10.90 24.79 4.78
CA ILE A 87 -11.64 23.53 4.87
C ILE A 87 -10.65 22.36 4.82
N ALA A 88 -9.72 22.36 3.86
CA ALA A 88 -8.81 21.25 3.61
C ALA A 88 -7.82 21.00 4.76
N LEU A 89 -7.12 22.03 5.26
CA LEU A 89 -6.14 21.87 6.35
C LEU A 89 -6.79 21.40 7.66
N PRO A 90 -7.76 22.13 8.24
CA PRO A 90 -8.35 21.71 9.51
C PRO A 90 -9.11 20.40 9.35
N GLY A 91 -9.79 20.17 8.22
CA GLY A 91 -10.47 18.92 7.93
C GLY A 91 -9.51 17.72 7.94
N ALA A 92 -8.39 17.82 7.22
CA ALA A 92 -7.38 16.76 7.18
C ALA A 92 -6.77 16.50 8.57
N VAL A 93 -6.37 17.56 9.29
CA VAL A 93 -5.77 17.43 10.63
C VAL A 93 -6.75 16.81 11.63
N VAL A 94 -7.99 17.31 11.69
CA VAL A 94 -9.01 16.77 12.61
C VAL A 94 -9.36 15.33 12.24
N GLN A 95 -9.56 15.03 10.94
CA GLN A 95 -9.87 13.67 10.49
C GLN A 95 -8.74 12.69 10.85
N MET A 96 -7.47 13.05 10.61
CA MET A 96 -6.33 12.22 10.97
C MET A 96 -6.28 11.99 12.49
N LEU A 97 -6.37 13.05 13.30
CA LEU A 97 -6.32 12.94 14.75
C LEU A 97 -7.45 12.06 15.29
N VAL A 98 -8.68 12.27 14.83
CA VAL A 98 -9.85 11.49 15.27
C VAL A 98 -9.74 10.04 14.84
N ALA A 99 -9.41 9.76 13.58
CA ALA A 99 -9.27 8.40 13.09
C ALA A 99 -8.15 7.63 13.83
N THR A 100 -7.01 8.27 14.05
CA THR A 100 -5.91 7.69 14.83
C THR A 100 -6.28 7.47 16.29
N ALA A 101 -6.95 8.43 16.93
CA ALA A 101 -7.38 8.30 18.33
C ALA A 101 -8.41 7.19 18.51
N LEU A 102 -9.38 7.08 17.61
CA LEU A 102 -10.37 5.99 17.62
C LEU A 102 -9.70 4.64 17.40
N GLY A 103 -8.79 4.53 16.41
CA GLY A 103 -8.04 3.30 16.16
C GLY A 103 -7.18 2.87 17.35
N ALA A 104 -6.46 3.80 17.96
CA ALA A 104 -5.68 3.56 19.18
C ALA A 104 -6.56 3.19 20.38
N GLY A 105 -7.70 3.85 20.54
CA GLY A 105 -8.67 3.54 21.59
C GLY A 105 -9.21 2.12 21.47
N VAL A 106 -9.63 1.71 20.26
CA VAL A 106 -10.08 0.33 20.01
C VAL A 106 -8.96 -0.67 20.25
N ALA A 107 -7.75 -0.40 19.77
CA ALA A 107 -6.60 -1.31 19.92
C ALA A 107 -6.14 -1.48 21.37
N THR A 108 -6.38 -0.50 22.24
CA THR A 108 -6.02 -0.57 23.67
C THR A 108 -7.14 -1.12 24.57
N LEU A 109 -8.39 -1.13 24.09
CA LEU A 109 -9.54 -1.70 24.77
C LEU A 109 -9.78 -3.19 24.46
N TRP A 110 -9.11 -3.72 23.42
CA TRP A 110 -9.15 -5.12 23.01
C TRP A 110 -8.05 -5.94 23.67
#